data_AF-A0A2D4M687-F1
#
_entry.id   AF-A0A2D4M687-F1
#
_cell.length_a   1.000
_cell.length_b   1.000
_cell.length_c   1.000
_cell.angle_alpha   90.00
_cell.angle_beta   90.00
_cell.angle_gamma   90.00
#
_symmetry.space_group_name_H-M   'P 1'
#
loop_
_entity.id
_entity.type
_entity.pdbx_description
1 polymer ?
#
loop_
_entity_poly.entity_id
_entity_poly.type
_entity_poly.pdbx_seq_one_letter_code
_entity_poly.pdbx_strand_id
1 'polypeptide(L)'
;KTVTFENIVCVLNREVEKVSLVAEAASRQHQLDQEKIEALGAKVRQLERSIALKDLALAEMEHTIQEMEAASYDGIFIWKISDFARKRQEAVAGRSPAIFSPAFYTNKYGYKMCLRIYLNGDGTGRGTHLSLFFVVMKGPNDSLLRWPFNQKVTLMLLDQNNREHVIDAF
;
A
#
# COMPACT_ATOMS: atom_id res chain seq x y z
N LYS A 1 38.05 -75.72 -17.58
CA LYS A 1 38.01 -74.32 -18.08
C LYS A 1 36.57 -73.85 -18.32
N THR A 2 35.71 -74.65 -18.95
CA THR A 2 34.30 -74.34 -19.26
C THR A 2 33.41 -74.04 -18.04
N VAL A 3 33.47 -74.89 -16.99
CA VAL A 3 32.67 -74.72 -15.76
C VAL A 3 32.96 -73.38 -15.04
N THR A 4 34.21 -72.91 -15.12
CA THR A 4 34.62 -71.63 -14.52
C THR A 4 33.99 -70.45 -15.25
N PHE A 5 33.86 -70.52 -16.59
CA PHE A 5 33.20 -69.48 -17.39
C PHE A 5 31.69 -69.45 -17.16
N GLU A 6 31.01 -70.60 -17.05
CA GLU A 6 29.58 -70.67 -16.73
C GLU A 6 29.25 -70.03 -15.38
N ASN A 7 30.08 -70.28 -14.36
CA ASN A 7 29.90 -69.66 -13.04
C ASN A 7 30.06 -68.14 -13.09
N ILE A 8 31.04 -67.63 -13.85
CA ILE A 8 31.25 -66.19 -14.04
C ILE A 8 30.05 -65.56 -14.75
N VAL A 9 29.54 -66.19 -15.82
CA VAL A 9 28.36 -65.70 -16.56
C VAL A 9 27.13 -65.68 -15.66
N CYS A 10 26.91 -66.71 -14.84
CA CYS A 10 25.77 -66.76 -13.91
C CYS A 10 25.82 -65.63 -12.86
N VAL A 11 26.99 -65.38 -12.27
CA VAL A 11 27.19 -64.29 -11.30
C VAL A 11 26.99 -62.92 -11.96
N LEU A 12 27.55 -62.72 -13.16
CA LEU A 12 27.37 -61.48 -13.91
C LEU A 12 25.90 -61.25 -14.26
N ASN A 13 25.18 -62.28 -14.70
CA ASN A 13 23.76 -62.17 -15.06
C ASN A 13 22.91 -61.80 -13.83
N ARG A 14 23.19 -62.41 -12.68
CA ARG A 14 22.52 -62.10 -11.41
C ARG A 14 22.80 -60.68 -10.93
N GLU A 15 24.03 -60.19 -11.11
CA GLU A 15 24.38 -58.82 -10.75
C GLU A 15 23.74 -57.81 -11.71
N VAL A 16 23.64 -58.12 -13.01
CA VAL A 16 22.92 -57.31 -14.00
C VAL A 16 21.43 -57.22 -13.67
N GLU A 17 20.78 -58.33 -13.33
CA GLU A 17 19.37 -58.34 -12.91
C GLU A 17 19.14 -57.50 -11.63
N LYS A 18 20.03 -57.63 -10.65
CA LYS A 18 19.97 -56.85 -9.41
C LYS A 18 20.14 -55.35 -9.66
N VAL A 19 21.10 -54.97 -10.51
CA VAL A 19 21.30 -53.56 -10.90
C VAL A 19 20.10 -53.03 -11.68
N SER A 20 19.51 -53.83 -12.57
CA SER A 20 18.29 -53.46 -13.32
C SER A 20 17.13 -53.13 -12.38
N LEU A 21 16.88 -53.98 -11.38
CA LEU A 21 15.81 -53.75 -10.38
C LEU A 21 16.03 -52.47 -9.57
N VAL A 22 17.27 -52.21 -9.16
CA VAL A 22 17.61 -50.98 -8.43
C VAL A 22 17.45 -49.74 -9.31
N ALA A 23 17.86 -49.81 -10.58
CA ALA A 23 17.70 -48.71 -11.54
C ALA A 23 16.21 -48.39 -11.80
N GLU A 24 15.36 -49.41 -11.94
CA GLU A 24 13.92 -49.22 -12.10
C GLU A 24 13.25 -48.63 -10.85
N ALA A 25 13.67 -49.04 -9.65
CA ALA A 25 13.16 -48.48 -8.40
C ALA A 25 13.60 -47.01 -8.24
N ALA A 26 14.85 -46.69 -8.56
CA ALA A 26 15.36 -45.32 -8.54
C ALA A 26 14.64 -44.43 -9.56
N SER A 27 14.36 -44.94 -10.77
CA SER A 27 13.62 -44.21 -11.80
C SER A 27 12.18 -43.90 -11.36
N ARG A 28 11.48 -44.88 -10.77
CA ARG A 28 10.14 -44.67 -10.18
C ARG A 28 10.15 -43.62 -9.06
N GLN A 29 11.14 -43.72 -8.16
CA GLN A 29 11.29 -42.75 -7.07
C GLN A 29 11.56 -41.33 -7.61
N HIS A 30 12.44 -41.20 -8.61
CA HIS A 30 12.74 -39.93 -9.25
C HIS A 30 11.49 -39.30 -9.87
N GLN A 31 10.64 -40.10 -10.52
CA GLN A 31 9.39 -39.62 -11.11
C GLN A 31 8.43 -39.08 -10.04
N LEU A 32 8.27 -39.78 -8.92
CA LEU A 32 7.44 -39.32 -7.80
C LEU A 32 7.98 -38.03 -7.16
N ASP A 33 9.30 -37.90 -7.03
CA ASP A 33 9.91 -36.70 -6.48
C ASP A 33 9.78 -35.52 -7.43
N GLN A 34 9.88 -35.75 -8.74
CA GLN A 34 9.64 -34.74 -9.76
C GLN A 34 8.19 -34.21 -9.70
N GLU A 35 7.19 -35.09 -9.60
CA GLU A 35 5.78 -34.69 -9.42
C GLU A 35 5.56 -33.88 -8.14
N LYS A 36 6.19 -34.27 -7.03
CA LYS A 36 6.12 -33.52 -5.77
C LYS A 36 6.77 -32.14 -5.90
N ILE A 37 7.92 -32.04 -6.56
CA ILE A 37 8.61 -30.77 -6.81
C ILE A 37 7.71 -29.84 -7.62
N GLU A 38 7.05 -30.34 -8.65
CA GLU A 38 6.13 -29.56 -9.47
C GLU A 38 4.91 -29.08 -8.67
N ALA A 39 4.31 -29.97 -7.87
CA ALA A 39 3.18 -29.64 -7.01
C ALA A 39 3.55 -28.61 -5.93
N LEU A 40 4.71 -28.76 -5.29
CA LEU A 40 5.24 -27.79 -4.33
C LEU A 40 5.56 -26.46 -5.02
N GLY A 41 6.16 -26.47 -6.21
CA GLY A 41 6.43 -25.28 -7.00
C GLY A 41 5.15 -24.52 -7.36
N ALA A 42 4.07 -25.24 -7.68
CA ALA A 42 2.75 -24.63 -7.90
C ALA A 42 2.19 -23.99 -6.62
N LYS A 43 2.31 -24.66 -5.46
CA LYS A 43 1.90 -24.11 -4.16
C LYS A 43 2.70 -22.86 -3.76
N VAL A 44 4.01 -22.87 -3.98
CA VAL A 44 4.88 -21.69 -3.71
C VAL A 44 4.40 -20.49 -4.53
N ARG A 45 4.21 -20.67 -5.85
CA ARG A 45 3.71 -19.59 -6.73
C ARG A 45 2.33 -19.07 -6.30
N GLN A 46 1.46 -19.96 -5.81
CA GLN A 46 0.15 -19.55 -5.28
C GLN A 46 0.28 -18.74 -3.99
N LEU A 47 1.16 -19.15 -3.07
CA LEU A 47 1.41 -18.42 -1.83
C LEU A 47 2.03 -17.04 -2.11
N GLU A 48 3.00 -16.94 -3.01
CA GLU A 48 3.60 -15.68 -3.43
C GLU A 48 2.55 -14.69 -3.96
N ARG A 49 1.63 -15.15 -4.81
CA ARG A 49 0.50 -14.33 -5.29
C ARG A 49 -0.41 -13.90 -4.15
N SER A 50 -0.71 -14.82 -3.22
CA SER A 50 -1.55 -14.48 -2.06
C SER A 50 -0.88 -13.47 -1.13
N ILE A 51 0.44 -13.53 -0.96
CA ILE A 51 1.21 -12.58 -0.17
C ILE A 51 1.12 -11.19 -0.82
N ALA A 52 1.41 -11.10 -2.13
CA ALA A 52 1.34 -9.84 -2.85
C ALA A 52 -0.06 -9.16 -2.76
N LEU A 53 -1.13 -9.95 -2.84
CA LEU A 53 -2.50 -9.42 -2.67
C LEU A 53 -2.77 -8.93 -1.25
N LYS A 54 -2.24 -9.63 -0.23
CA LYS A 54 -2.38 -9.22 1.18
C LYS A 54 -1.56 -7.98 1.50
N ASP A 55 -0.37 -7.85 0.93
CA ASP A 55 0.47 -6.66 1.11
C ASP A 55 -0.23 -5.40 0.57
N LEU A 56 -0.93 -5.52 -0.57
CA LEU A 56 -1.76 -4.43 -1.10
C LEU A 56 -2.92 -4.09 -0.15
N ALA A 57 -3.65 -5.09 0.33
CA ALA A 57 -4.75 -4.88 1.27
C ALA A 57 -4.29 -4.28 2.61
N LEU A 58 -3.09 -4.65 3.08
CA LEU A 58 -2.47 -4.07 4.26
C LEU A 58 -2.13 -2.59 4.05
N ALA A 59 -1.55 -2.24 2.91
CA ALA A 59 -1.26 -0.83 2.58
C ALA A 59 -2.55 0.03 2.51
N GLU A 60 -3.63 -0.51 1.93
CA GLU A 60 -4.93 0.18 1.91
C GLU A 60 -5.54 0.35 3.31
N MET A 61 -5.40 -0.68 4.16
CA MET A 61 -5.86 -0.63 5.55
C MET A 61 -5.05 0.38 6.37
N GLU A 62 -3.72 0.39 6.23
CA GLU A 62 -2.83 1.37 6.88
C GLU A 62 -3.21 2.80 6.51
N HIS A 63 -3.48 3.05 5.22
CA HIS A 63 -3.97 4.35 4.77
C HIS A 63 -5.32 4.72 5.41
N THR A 64 -6.25 3.77 5.46
CA THR A 64 -7.57 3.99 6.08
C THR A 64 -7.45 4.30 7.58
N ILE A 65 -6.58 3.61 8.30
CA ILE A 65 -6.29 3.86 9.72
C ILE A 65 -5.72 5.27 9.89
N GLN A 66 -4.75 5.68 9.07
CA GLN A 66 -4.19 7.02 9.14
C GLN A 66 -5.23 8.12 8.88
N GLU A 67 -6.14 7.92 7.92
CA GLU A 67 -7.25 8.85 7.69
C GLU A 67 -8.19 8.93 8.90
N MET A 68 -8.50 7.78 9.52
CA MET A 68 -9.37 7.73 10.70
C MET A 68 -8.73 8.38 11.94
N GLU A 69 -7.44 8.18 12.16
CA GLU A 69 -6.69 8.77 13.28
C GLU A 69 -6.61 10.29 13.17
N ALA A 70 -6.56 10.82 11.94
CA ALA A 70 -6.49 12.25 11.71
C ALA A 70 -7.88 12.94 11.66
N ALA A 71 -8.97 12.18 11.52
CA ALA A 71 -10.30 12.75 11.37
C ALA A 71 -10.82 13.36 12.67
N SER A 72 -11.35 14.59 12.58
CA SER A 72 -12.13 15.21 13.66
C SER A 72 -13.61 15.28 13.31
N TYR A 73 -14.45 15.40 14.34
CA TYR A 73 -15.92 15.37 14.24
C TYR A 73 -16.59 16.48 15.05
N ASP A 74 -15.92 17.61 15.19
CA ASP A 74 -16.40 18.80 15.90
C ASP A 74 -16.24 20.09 15.05
N GLY A 75 -15.86 19.93 13.78
CA GLY A 75 -15.57 21.04 12.88
C GLY A 75 -14.22 21.73 13.10
N ILE A 76 -13.40 21.28 14.05
CA ILE A 76 -12.07 21.83 14.31
C ILE A 76 -11.01 20.84 13.81
N PHE A 77 -10.09 21.30 12.98
CA PHE A 77 -9.06 20.44 12.41
C PHE A 77 -7.69 21.12 12.45
N ILE A 78 -6.69 20.41 12.96
CA ILE A 78 -5.30 20.88 13.04
C ILE A 78 -4.46 20.04 12.10
N TRP A 79 -3.90 20.68 11.07
CA TRP A 79 -3.07 20.00 10.09
C TRP A 79 -1.59 20.29 10.27
N LYS A 80 -0.83 19.27 10.69
CA LYS A 80 0.64 19.32 10.75
C LYS A 80 1.26 18.87 9.43
N ILE A 81 2.01 19.76 8.79
CA ILE A 81 2.79 19.44 7.58
C ILE A 81 4.25 19.21 7.97
N SER A 82 4.63 17.96 8.17
CA SER A 82 6.03 17.54 8.35
C SER A 82 6.81 17.59 7.03
N ASP A 83 8.15 17.62 7.10
CA ASP A 83 9.07 17.70 5.96
C ASP A 83 8.85 18.91 5.05
N PHE A 84 8.50 20.06 5.64
CA PHE A 84 8.10 21.25 4.90
C PHE A 84 9.11 21.67 3.83
N ALA A 85 10.42 21.68 4.14
CA ALA A 85 11.47 22.07 3.21
C ALA A 85 11.48 21.20 1.94
N ARG A 86 11.42 19.87 2.11
CA ARG A 86 11.37 18.90 1.00
C ARG A 86 10.11 19.08 0.17
N LYS A 87 8.95 19.12 0.82
CA LYS A 87 7.65 19.29 0.14
C LYS A 87 7.56 20.61 -0.61
N ARG A 88 8.13 21.69 -0.05
CA ARG A 88 8.21 22.98 -0.73
C ARG A 88 9.11 22.92 -1.96
N GLN A 89 10.25 22.25 -1.89
CA GLN A 89 11.12 22.04 -3.06
C GLN A 89 10.42 21.24 -4.16
N GLU A 90 9.65 20.22 -3.80
CA GLU A 90 8.84 19.45 -4.75
C GLU A 90 7.75 20.29 -5.42
N ALA A 91 7.10 21.18 -4.67
CA ALA A 91 6.11 22.11 -5.20
C ALA A 91 6.75 23.17 -6.13
N VAL A 92 7.91 23.71 -5.77
CA VAL A 92 8.69 24.64 -6.62
C VAL A 92 9.13 23.96 -7.91
N ALA A 93 9.57 22.70 -7.82
CA ALA A 93 9.95 21.91 -8.99
C ALA A 93 8.74 21.43 -9.83
N GLY A 94 7.50 21.71 -9.41
CA GLY A 94 6.28 21.30 -10.10
C GLY A 94 5.97 19.80 -10.02
N ARG A 95 6.72 19.02 -9.24
CA ARG A 95 6.52 17.56 -9.11
C ARG A 95 5.30 17.21 -8.26
N SER A 96 5.07 17.98 -7.20
CA SER A 96 3.92 17.84 -6.31
C SER A 96 3.39 19.23 -5.96
N PRO A 97 2.55 19.83 -6.83
CA PRO A 97 2.15 21.23 -6.68
C PRO A 97 1.18 21.44 -5.51
N ALA A 98 0.37 20.44 -5.16
CA ALA A 98 -0.63 20.51 -4.12
C ALA A 98 -0.63 19.29 -3.21
N ILE A 99 -1.04 19.48 -1.95
CA ILE A 99 -1.19 18.43 -0.95
C ILE A 99 -2.60 18.54 -0.37
N PHE A 100 -3.25 17.40 -0.14
CA PHE A 100 -4.51 17.32 0.59
C PHE A 100 -4.28 16.95 2.04
N SER A 101 -5.06 17.55 2.95
CA SER A 101 -5.15 17.07 4.32
C SER A 101 -6.01 15.80 4.40
N PRO A 102 -5.88 15.02 5.48
CA PRO A 102 -6.93 14.10 5.89
C PRO A 102 -8.30 14.77 5.97
N ALA A 103 -9.34 13.97 5.81
CA ALA A 103 -10.72 14.45 5.90
C ALA A 103 -11.13 14.68 7.36
N PHE A 104 -11.98 15.68 7.57
CA PHE A 104 -12.60 15.98 8.86
C PHE A 104 -14.07 16.35 8.66
N TYR A 105 -14.83 16.40 9.74
CA TYR A 105 -16.28 16.51 9.71
C TYR A 105 -16.78 17.62 10.64
N THR A 106 -17.91 18.23 10.27
CA THR A 106 -18.57 19.21 11.15
C THR A 106 -19.19 18.56 12.38
N ASN A 107 -19.63 17.30 12.27
CA ASN A 107 -20.04 16.43 13.36
C ASN A 107 -20.02 14.95 12.89
N LYS A 108 -20.36 13.99 13.77
CA LYS A 108 -20.37 12.54 13.45
C LYS A 108 -21.12 12.16 12.17
N TYR A 109 -22.19 12.88 11.83
CA TYR A 109 -22.99 12.66 10.61
C TYR A 109 -23.05 13.90 9.72
N GLY A 110 -22.07 14.80 9.86
CA GLY A 110 -22.03 16.10 9.21
C GLY A 110 -21.35 16.09 7.85
N TYR A 111 -21.03 17.29 7.34
CA TYR A 111 -20.33 17.45 6.06
C TYR A 111 -18.91 16.88 6.17
N LYS A 112 -18.48 16.14 5.14
CA LYS A 112 -17.09 15.71 4.98
C LYS A 112 -16.30 16.82 4.29
N MET A 113 -15.15 17.18 4.83
CA MET A 113 -14.33 18.29 4.33
C MET A 113 -12.86 17.92 4.36
N CYS A 114 -12.03 18.59 3.56
CA CYS A 114 -10.59 18.57 3.69
C CYS A 114 -9.99 19.92 3.29
N LEU A 115 -8.69 20.08 3.51
CA LEU A 115 -7.92 21.23 3.08
C LEU A 115 -7.03 20.84 1.89
N ARG A 116 -6.81 21.78 0.99
CA ARG A 116 -5.85 21.65 -0.11
C ARG A 116 -4.87 22.82 -0.07
N ILE A 117 -3.58 22.51 -0.01
CA ILE A 117 -2.52 23.53 0.07
C ILE A 117 -1.57 23.44 -1.12
N TYR A 118 -1.14 24.60 -1.60
CA TYR A 118 -0.06 24.75 -2.57
C TYR A 118 1.07 25.52 -1.90
N LEU A 119 2.17 24.82 -1.61
CA LEU A 119 3.32 25.39 -0.89
C LEU A 119 4.12 26.39 -1.74
N ASN A 120 3.86 26.43 -3.05
CA ASN A 120 4.43 27.40 -4.00
C ASN A 120 3.33 28.19 -4.74
N GLY A 121 2.15 28.31 -4.11
CA GLY A 121 1.05 29.13 -4.61
C GLY A 121 0.29 28.56 -5.81
N ASP A 122 -0.94 29.01 -5.97
CA ASP A 122 -1.83 28.69 -7.09
C ASP A 122 -2.53 29.97 -7.60
N GLY A 123 -3.00 29.95 -8.84
CA GLY A 123 -3.70 31.08 -9.45
C GLY A 123 -2.92 32.40 -9.39
N THR A 124 -3.55 33.44 -8.84
CA THR A 124 -2.95 34.78 -8.68
C THR A 124 -1.77 34.82 -7.70
N GLY A 125 -1.67 33.84 -6.79
CA GLY A 125 -0.60 33.71 -5.81
C GLY A 125 0.56 32.81 -6.24
N ARG A 126 0.54 32.28 -7.48
CA ARG A 126 1.52 31.31 -7.96
C ARG A 126 2.95 31.84 -7.84
N GLY A 127 3.81 31.05 -7.20
CA GLY A 127 5.23 31.35 -6.98
C GLY A 127 5.53 32.45 -5.96
N THR A 128 4.51 33.12 -5.40
CA THR A 128 4.69 34.28 -4.50
C THR A 128 4.07 34.05 -3.12
N HIS A 129 2.94 33.34 -3.06
CA HIS A 129 2.21 33.10 -1.83
C HIS A 129 2.08 31.59 -1.56
N LEU A 130 1.66 31.27 -0.34
CA LEU A 130 1.07 29.99 -0.04
C LEU A 130 -0.43 30.09 -0.33
N SER A 131 -0.99 29.12 -1.05
CA SER A 131 -2.43 29.09 -1.32
C SER A 131 -3.06 27.94 -0.55
N LEU A 132 -4.11 28.24 0.21
CA LEU A 132 -4.86 27.27 1.02
C LEU A 132 -6.33 27.35 0.62
N PHE A 133 -6.94 26.19 0.40
CA PHE A 133 -8.32 26.05 -0.01
C PHE A 133 -9.06 25.12 0.93
N PHE A 134 -10.32 25.47 1.18
CA PHE A 134 -11.29 24.60 1.83
C PHE A 134 -12.04 23.80 0.78
N VAL A 135 -12.21 22.49 1.01
CA VAL A 135 -12.85 21.57 0.09
C VAL A 135 -13.99 20.86 0.79
N VAL A 136 -15.21 21.02 0.28
CA VAL A 136 -16.35 20.17 0.64
C VAL A 136 -16.25 18.89 -0.16
N MET A 137 -16.23 17.75 0.52
CA MET A 137 -16.14 16.42 -0.07
C MET A 137 -17.52 15.75 -0.05
N LYS A 138 -17.72 14.76 -0.93
CA LYS A 138 -18.88 13.87 -0.85
C LYS A 138 -18.81 13.05 0.44
N GLY A 139 -19.77 13.24 1.34
CA GLY A 139 -19.92 12.51 2.58
C GLY A 139 -20.95 11.37 2.48
N PRO A 140 -20.91 10.40 3.40
CA PRO A 140 -21.89 9.31 3.44
C PRO A 140 -23.29 9.76 3.86
N ASN A 141 -23.40 10.91 4.54
CA ASN A 141 -24.66 11.43 5.10
C ASN A 141 -25.21 12.64 4.34
N ASP A 142 -24.67 12.97 3.16
CA ASP A 142 -25.01 14.20 2.42
C ASP A 142 -26.51 14.33 2.11
N SER A 143 -27.22 13.21 1.96
CA SER A 143 -28.68 13.16 1.74
C SER A 143 -29.51 13.68 2.92
N LEU A 144 -28.90 13.76 4.12
CA LEU A 144 -29.54 14.26 5.34
C LEU A 144 -29.18 15.73 5.62
N LEU A 145 -28.25 16.30 4.86
CA LEU A 145 -27.70 17.63 5.10
C LEU A 145 -28.38 18.68 4.22
N ARG A 146 -28.35 19.94 4.67
CA ARG A 146 -28.89 21.06 3.89
C ARG A 146 -27.85 21.48 2.84
N TRP A 147 -28.32 21.77 1.64
CA TRP A 147 -27.45 22.26 0.57
C TRP A 147 -27.99 23.59 0.01
N PRO A 148 -27.11 24.52 -0.43
CA PRO A 148 -25.64 24.41 -0.45
C PRO A 148 -24.99 24.52 0.94
N PHE A 149 -23.72 24.11 1.04
CA PHE A 149 -22.92 24.34 2.25
C PHE A 149 -22.86 25.84 2.57
N ASN A 150 -23.27 26.24 3.77
CA ASN A 150 -23.38 27.64 4.18
C ASN A 150 -22.94 27.83 5.64
N GLN A 151 -21.82 27.22 6.02
CA GLN A 151 -21.21 27.40 7.34
C GLN A 151 -20.00 28.32 7.22
N LYS A 152 -19.77 29.16 8.23
CA LYS A 152 -18.57 29.98 8.33
C LYS A 152 -17.32 29.10 8.45
N VAL A 153 -16.31 29.38 7.65
CA VAL A 153 -15.01 28.71 7.68
C VAL A 153 -13.96 29.67 8.20
N THR A 154 -13.09 29.21 9.10
CA THR A 154 -11.91 29.98 9.55
C THR A 154 -10.65 29.18 9.27
N LEU A 155 -9.72 29.77 8.54
CA LEU A 155 -8.42 29.18 8.22
C LEU A 155 -7.34 29.92 9.00
N MET A 156 -6.37 29.17 9.54
CA MET A 156 -5.28 29.73 10.33
C MET A 156 -3.94 29.10 9.94
N LEU A 157 -2.92 29.93 9.77
CA LEU A 157 -1.52 29.51 9.78
C LEU A 157 -0.93 29.86 11.15
N LEU A 158 -0.64 28.82 11.94
CA LEU A 158 -0.21 28.96 13.33
C LEU A 158 1.28 29.32 13.42
N ASP A 159 1.57 30.45 14.06
CA ASP A 159 2.90 30.77 14.59
C ASP A 159 3.18 29.91 15.84
N GLN A 160 4.22 29.08 15.75
CA GLN A 160 4.62 28.16 16.83
C GLN A 160 5.20 28.87 18.07
N ASN A 161 5.50 30.17 17.99
CA ASN A 161 5.93 31.00 19.11
C ASN A 161 4.76 31.72 19.80
N ASN A 162 3.51 31.42 19.43
CA ASN A 162 2.30 32.05 19.96
C ASN A 162 2.33 33.60 19.91
N ARG A 163 2.91 34.18 18.86
CA ARG A 163 2.87 35.64 18.66
C ARG A 163 1.59 36.04 17.95
N GLU A 164 1.57 35.94 16.63
CA GLU A 164 0.43 36.34 15.81
C GLU A 164 0.20 35.27 14.74
N HIS A 165 -1.01 34.72 14.71
CA HIS A 165 -1.42 33.77 13.69
C HIS A 165 -1.94 34.53 12.47
N VAL A 166 -1.68 34.02 11.27
CA VAL A 166 -2.36 34.53 10.07
C VAL A 166 -3.73 33.88 10.00
N ILE A 167 -4.80 34.67 9.97
CA ILE A 167 -6.18 34.20 10.04
C ILE A 167 -6.98 34.77 8.87
N ASP A 168 -7.77 33.93 8.23
CA ASP A 168 -8.76 34.33 7.22
C ASP A 168 -10.09 33.60 7.48
N ALA A 169 -11.22 34.24 7.19
CA ALA A 169 -12.54 33.66 7.40
C ALA A 169 -13.56 34.13 6.38
N PHE A 170 -14.40 33.20 5.92
CA PHE A 170 -15.47 33.44 4.94
C PHE A 170 -16.71 32.61 5.23
#